data_AF-A0A840Q894-F1
#
_entry.id   AF-A0A840Q894-F1
#
_cell.length_a   1.000
_cell.length_b   1.000
_cell.length_c   1.000
_cell.angle_alpha   90.00
_cell.angle_beta   90.00
_cell.angle_gamma   90.00
#
_symmetry.space_group_name_H-M   'P 1'
#
loop_
_entity.id
_entity.type
_entity.pdbx_description
1 polymer ?
#
loop_
_entity_poly.entity_id
_entity_poly.type
_entity_poly.pdbx_seq_one_letter_code
_entity_poly.pdbx_strand_id
1 'polypeptide(L)'
;MPKPTFVRVNSMASGRCKDDVLAVAGAGLDGLRLPKVGHTADVVQVAGLLKEAGSAAAIHLLLESAYALEFAYAFATAAPAVEMLGLGESDLRVDLGCDLDGMTMDAGRIRVISASRAARLASPCQSVFAEVREPDSLRSSCEHGKRLGFLGRMAIHPAQLPIIHEVYRPSPEEIATAREICAAADAQREDTSVVVSAKRKLVAPPILANARRVLELARALDLLEPDLPDSGQPEPELTGSGLTEPDLTEPDLTEPDLTGTAS
;
A
#
# COMPACT_ATOMS: atom_id res chain seq x y z
N MET A 1 -2.69 -12.07 -16.04
CA MET A 1 -2.14 -10.98 -16.88
C MET A 1 -0.62 -11.14 -16.94
N PRO A 2 0.04 -10.81 -18.07
CA PRO A 2 1.50 -10.73 -18.11
C PRO A 2 2.01 -9.75 -17.03
N LYS A 3 3.16 -10.06 -16.42
CA LYS A 3 3.79 -9.17 -15.44
C LYS A 3 4.47 -8.03 -16.19
N PRO A 4 4.44 -6.79 -15.65
CA PRO A 4 5.07 -5.67 -16.32
C PRO A 4 6.58 -5.89 -16.39
N THR A 5 7.17 -5.59 -17.54
CA THR A 5 8.58 -5.82 -17.85
C THR A 5 9.34 -4.50 -17.81
N PHE A 6 10.33 -4.46 -16.91
CA PHE A 6 11.21 -3.32 -16.75
C PHE A 6 12.64 -3.67 -17.18
N VAL A 7 13.29 -2.76 -17.90
CA VAL A 7 14.70 -2.90 -18.27
C VAL A 7 15.51 -1.77 -17.65
N ARG A 8 16.57 -2.13 -16.90
CA ARG A 8 17.56 -1.17 -16.42
C ARG A 8 18.62 -0.96 -17.49
N VAL A 9 18.70 0.26 -18.00
CA VAL A 9 19.73 0.67 -18.98
C VAL A 9 21.02 1.12 -18.29
N ASN A 10 22.08 1.33 -19.06
CA ASN A 10 23.27 2.00 -18.57
C ASN A 10 22.98 3.47 -18.24
N SER A 11 23.78 4.08 -17.36
CA SER A 11 23.62 5.49 -16.97
C SER A 11 23.94 6.43 -18.15
N MET A 12 23.44 7.67 -18.10
CA MET A 12 23.78 8.69 -19.09
C MET A 12 25.29 8.94 -19.18
N ALA A 13 25.98 8.99 -18.04
CA ALA A 13 27.43 9.17 -17.97
C ALA A 13 28.24 8.03 -18.63
N SER A 14 27.64 6.86 -18.88
CA SER A 14 28.33 5.75 -19.55
C SER A 14 28.52 5.95 -21.06
N GLY A 15 27.78 6.89 -21.67
CA GLY A 15 27.71 7.05 -23.13
C GLY A 15 26.90 5.98 -23.86
N ARG A 16 26.37 4.96 -23.16
CA ARG A 16 25.61 3.84 -23.76
C ARG A 16 24.09 3.94 -23.61
N CYS A 17 23.60 4.83 -22.74
CA CYS A 17 22.18 4.93 -22.41
C CYS A 17 21.29 5.10 -23.64
N LYS A 18 21.69 5.96 -24.60
CA LYS A 18 20.90 6.19 -25.82
C LYS A 18 20.71 4.90 -26.62
N ASP A 19 21.78 4.16 -26.85
CA ASP A 19 21.73 2.92 -27.64
C ASP A 19 20.91 1.85 -26.92
N ASP A 20 21.04 1.75 -25.59
CA ASP A 20 20.22 0.85 -24.80
C ASP A 20 18.73 1.20 -24.89
N VAL A 21 18.37 2.48 -24.73
CA VAL A 21 16.97 2.96 -24.82
C VAL A 21 16.38 2.58 -26.17
N LEU A 22 17.09 2.89 -27.27
CA LEU A 22 16.62 2.57 -28.63
C LEU A 22 16.50 1.07 -28.88
N ALA A 23 17.38 0.26 -28.27
CA ALA A 23 17.33 -1.20 -28.41
C ALA A 23 16.12 -1.82 -27.68
N VAL A 24 15.65 -1.20 -26.59
CA VAL A 24 14.61 -1.79 -25.72
C VAL A 24 13.24 -1.12 -25.84
N ALA A 25 13.13 0.03 -26.49
CA ALA A 25 11.89 0.82 -26.60
C ALA A 25 10.75 0.18 -27.43
N GLY A 26 10.88 -1.07 -27.87
CA GLY A 26 9.89 -1.78 -28.68
C GLY A 26 8.60 -2.19 -27.95
N ALA A 27 7.71 -2.86 -28.68
CA ALA A 27 6.42 -3.35 -28.18
C ALA A 27 6.63 -4.44 -27.12
N GLY A 28 6.52 -4.05 -25.84
CA GLY A 28 6.66 -4.95 -24.69
C GLY A 28 7.41 -4.36 -23.50
N LEU A 29 8.01 -3.18 -23.65
CA LEU A 29 8.61 -2.46 -22.53
C LEU A 29 7.53 -1.69 -21.76
N ASP A 30 7.25 -2.11 -20.54
CA ASP A 30 6.34 -1.38 -19.64
C ASP A 30 7.07 -0.25 -18.90
N GLY A 31 8.37 -0.44 -18.64
CA GLY A 31 9.16 0.62 -18.02
C GLY A 31 10.67 0.51 -18.22
N LEU A 32 11.31 1.66 -18.18
CA LEU A 32 12.75 1.84 -18.27
C LEU A 32 13.30 2.33 -16.94
N ARG A 33 14.26 1.61 -16.39
CA ARG A 33 14.91 1.96 -15.13
C ARG A 33 16.22 2.70 -15.41
N LEU A 34 16.27 3.98 -15.05
CA LEU A 34 17.41 4.87 -15.31
C LEU A 34 18.28 5.00 -14.04
N PRO A 35 19.50 4.46 -14.03
CA PRO A 35 20.40 4.57 -12.88
C PRO A 35 21.16 5.89 -12.86
N LYS A 36 21.71 6.22 -11.68
CA LYS A 36 22.68 7.31 -11.44
C LYS A 36 22.22 8.66 -11.99
N VAL A 37 20.96 9.03 -11.72
CA VAL A 37 20.38 10.28 -12.20
C VAL A 37 21.09 11.46 -11.54
N GLY A 38 21.65 12.36 -12.37
CA GLY A 38 22.42 13.52 -11.92
C GLY A 38 21.87 14.87 -12.41
N HIS A 39 20.95 14.89 -13.37
CA HIS A 39 20.33 16.13 -13.87
C HIS A 39 18.91 15.87 -14.38
N THR A 40 18.03 16.88 -14.26
CA THR A 40 16.66 16.80 -14.83
C THR A 40 16.70 16.73 -16.36
N ALA A 41 17.70 17.36 -16.99
CA ALA A 41 17.91 17.32 -18.43
C ALA A 41 18.11 15.89 -18.95
N ASP A 42 18.81 15.04 -18.21
CA ASP A 42 19.00 13.63 -18.54
C ASP A 42 17.67 12.88 -18.57
N VAL A 43 16.81 13.14 -17.59
CA VAL A 43 15.47 12.53 -17.49
C VAL A 43 14.60 12.96 -18.68
N VAL A 44 14.61 14.26 -19.01
CA VAL A 44 13.87 14.80 -20.16
C VAL A 44 14.39 14.20 -21.47
N GLN A 45 15.72 14.05 -21.61
CA GLN A 45 16.32 13.46 -22.79
C GLN A 45 15.91 12.00 -22.97
N VAL A 46 15.95 11.19 -21.91
CA VAL A 46 15.52 9.77 -21.95
C VAL A 46 14.02 9.66 -22.28
N ALA A 47 13.18 10.53 -21.70
CA ALA A 47 11.76 10.58 -22.06
C ALA A 47 11.55 10.95 -23.54
N GLY A 48 12.36 11.87 -24.07
CA GLY A 48 12.37 12.22 -25.49
C GLY A 48 12.71 11.02 -26.38
N LEU A 49 13.76 10.27 -26.04
CA LEU A 49 14.17 9.07 -26.78
C LEU A 49 13.08 7.98 -26.80
N LEU A 50 12.42 7.73 -25.66
CA LEU A 50 11.29 6.81 -25.60
C LEU A 50 10.15 7.26 -26.51
N LYS A 51 9.81 8.56 -26.49
CA LYS A 51 8.78 9.14 -27.35
C LYS A 51 9.14 9.06 -28.83
N GLU A 52 10.39 9.36 -29.20
CA GLU A 52 10.89 9.25 -30.58
C GLU A 52 10.81 7.82 -31.11
N ALA A 53 11.06 6.83 -30.24
CA ALA A 53 10.91 5.42 -30.55
C ALA A 53 9.44 4.93 -30.53
N GLY A 54 8.46 5.81 -30.25
CA GLY A 54 7.05 5.46 -30.15
C GLY A 54 6.68 4.64 -28.91
N SER A 55 7.54 4.63 -27.89
CA SER A 55 7.35 3.90 -26.65
C SER A 55 6.56 4.71 -25.62
N ALA A 56 5.63 4.06 -24.94
CA ALA A 56 4.89 4.61 -23.79
C ALA A 56 5.45 4.12 -22.45
N ALA A 57 6.66 3.53 -22.43
CA ALA A 57 7.26 2.98 -21.23
C ALA A 57 7.42 4.03 -20.13
N ALA A 58 7.04 3.68 -18.91
CA ALA A 58 7.26 4.50 -17.73
C ALA A 58 8.75 4.58 -17.38
N ILE A 59 9.18 5.65 -16.74
CA ILE A 59 10.55 5.85 -16.26
C ILE A 59 10.59 5.61 -14.76
N HIS A 60 11.44 4.66 -14.35
CA HIS A 60 11.82 4.40 -12.97
C HIS A 60 13.21 4.98 -12.68
N LEU A 61 13.26 6.11 -11.98
CA LEU A 61 14.52 6.76 -11.64
C LEU A 61 15.16 6.15 -10.39
N LEU A 62 16.46 5.84 -10.46
CA LEU A 62 17.23 5.49 -9.25
C LEU A 62 18.04 6.67 -8.74
N LEU A 63 17.77 7.00 -7.48
CA LEU A 63 18.53 7.96 -6.70
C LEU A 63 19.63 7.20 -5.96
N GLU A 64 20.87 7.51 -6.29
CA GLU A 64 22.05 6.72 -5.86
C GLU A 64 23.14 7.60 -5.24
N SER A 65 22.83 8.87 -4.97
CA SER A 65 23.71 9.86 -4.36
C SER A 65 22.94 10.84 -3.47
N ALA A 66 23.63 11.49 -2.55
CA ALA A 66 23.13 12.57 -1.71
C ALA A 66 22.57 13.70 -2.56
N TYR A 67 23.26 14.06 -3.65
CA TYR A 67 22.77 15.03 -4.63
C TYR A 67 21.40 14.61 -5.18
N ALA A 68 21.26 13.35 -5.62
CA ALA A 68 20.01 12.87 -6.19
C ALA A 68 18.87 12.85 -5.17
N LEU A 69 19.17 12.60 -3.89
CA LEU A 69 18.19 12.71 -2.80
C LEU A 69 17.69 14.13 -2.56
N GLU A 70 18.58 15.12 -2.59
CA GLU A 70 18.20 16.53 -2.44
C GLU A 70 17.25 16.97 -3.56
N PHE A 71 17.53 16.54 -4.80
CA PHE A 71 16.74 16.85 -5.99
C PHE A 71 15.61 15.86 -6.30
N ALA A 72 15.29 14.94 -5.38
CA ALA A 72 14.36 13.83 -5.62
C ALA A 72 13.00 14.28 -6.21
N TYR A 73 12.39 15.34 -5.67
CA TYR A 73 11.11 15.85 -6.18
C TYR A 73 11.25 16.45 -7.58
N ALA A 74 12.32 17.21 -7.83
CA ALA A 74 12.57 17.81 -9.14
C ALA A 74 12.76 16.73 -10.23
N PHE A 75 13.44 15.63 -9.90
CA PHE A 75 13.56 14.46 -10.77
C PHE A 75 12.22 13.76 -10.98
N ALA A 76 11.44 13.56 -9.91
CA ALA A 76 10.13 12.94 -9.98
C ALA A 76 9.15 13.68 -10.90
N THR A 77 9.28 15.01 -11.01
CA THR A 77 8.42 15.85 -11.85
C THR A 77 9.09 16.30 -13.16
N ALA A 78 10.26 15.75 -13.50
CA ALA A 78 11.04 16.23 -14.65
C ALA A 78 10.38 15.92 -16.00
N ALA A 79 9.64 14.81 -16.09
CA ALA A 79 8.90 14.43 -17.30
C ALA A 79 7.64 13.66 -16.93
N PRO A 80 6.54 13.77 -17.71
CA PRO A 80 5.31 13.00 -17.47
C PRO A 80 5.50 11.48 -17.46
N ALA A 81 6.52 10.98 -18.17
CA ALA A 81 6.85 9.56 -18.20
C ALA A 81 7.47 9.06 -16.89
N VAL A 82 7.88 9.92 -15.96
CA VAL A 82 8.41 9.49 -14.66
C VAL A 82 7.26 9.05 -13.78
N GLU A 83 7.19 7.75 -13.51
CA GLU A 83 6.12 7.19 -12.68
C GLU A 83 6.61 6.58 -11.37
N MET A 84 7.93 6.33 -11.26
CA MET A 84 8.52 5.66 -10.10
C MET A 84 9.87 6.28 -9.73
N LEU A 85 10.10 6.41 -8.43
CA LEU A 85 11.43 6.58 -7.86
C LEU A 85 11.88 5.28 -7.21
N GLY A 86 13.20 5.11 -7.08
CA GLY A 86 13.82 4.05 -6.30
C GLY A 86 15.13 4.54 -5.69
N LEU A 87 15.60 3.81 -4.70
CA LEU A 87 16.84 4.13 -3.99
C LEU A 87 17.88 3.05 -4.29
N GLY A 88 19.03 3.46 -4.83
CA GLY A 88 20.22 2.60 -4.92
C GLY A 88 21.02 2.72 -3.63
N GLU A 89 20.60 1.98 -2.60
CA GLU A 89 21.16 2.11 -1.25
C GLU A 89 22.65 1.77 -1.18
N SER A 90 23.16 0.85 -2.00
CA SER A 90 24.57 0.47 -2.00
C SER A 90 25.50 1.60 -2.43
N ASP A 91 25.16 2.31 -3.50
CA ASP A 91 25.93 3.45 -4.01
C ASP A 91 25.74 4.67 -3.08
N LEU A 92 24.50 4.91 -2.65
CA LEU A 92 24.18 6.00 -1.74
C LEU A 92 24.91 5.87 -0.40
N ARG A 93 25.02 4.66 0.14
CA ARG A 93 25.77 4.36 1.37
C ARG A 93 27.22 4.83 1.27
N VAL A 94 27.86 4.58 0.12
CA VAL A 94 29.25 5.01 -0.13
C VAL A 94 29.32 6.53 -0.20
N ASP A 95 28.38 7.16 -0.88
CA ASP A 95 28.33 8.62 -1.04
C ASP A 95 28.06 9.36 0.29
N LEU A 96 27.18 8.81 1.14
CA LEU A 96 26.86 9.35 2.46
C LEU A 96 27.87 8.96 3.55
N GLY A 97 28.70 7.94 3.32
CA GLY A 97 29.62 7.40 4.33
C GLY A 97 28.92 6.83 5.56
N CYS A 98 27.78 6.16 5.39
CA CYS A 98 26.95 5.63 6.48
C CYS A 98 26.74 4.11 6.39
N ASP A 99 26.04 3.54 7.38
CA ASP A 99 25.59 2.14 7.36
C ASP A 99 24.16 2.01 6.82
N LEU A 100 23.81 0.83 6.28
CA LEU A 100 22.48 0.57 5.69
C LEU A 100 21.34 0.51 6.71
N ASP A 101 21.65 0.19 7.95
CA ASP A 101 20.73 0.05 9.08
C ASP A 101 20.69 1.28 10.00
N GLY A 102 21.43 2.34 9.65
CA GLY A 102 21.50 3.58 10.42
C GLY A 102 20.42 4.62 10.06
N MET A 103 20.19 5.56 10.99
CA MET A 103 19.23 6.66 10.84
C MET A 103 19.51 7.54 9.60
N THR A 104 20.77 7.66 9.19
CA THR A 104 21.16 8.38 7.98
C THR A 104 20.56 7.75 6.72
N MET A 105 20.59 6.43 6.60
CA MET A 105 19.95 5.73 5.49
C MET A 105 18.43 5.86 5.56
N ASP A 106 17.85 5.79 6.76
CA ASP A 106 16.41 6.02 6.96
C ASP A 106 15.98 7.42 6.53
N ALA A 107 16.79 8.46 6.78
CA ALA A 107 16.51 9.80 6.27
C ALA A 107 16.46 9.83 4.73
N GLY A 108 17.36 9.11 4.06
CA GLY A 108 17.32 8.93 2.60
C GLY A 108 16.07 8.20 2.11
N ARG A 109 15.69 7.10 2.80
CA ARG A 109 14.46 6.33 2.53
C ARG A 109 13.20 7.19 2.70
N ILE A 110 13.11 7.96 3.78
CA ILE A 110 12.01 8.89 4.04
C ILE A 110 11.95 9.97 2.95
N ARG A 111 13.12 10.52 2.56
CA ARG A 111 13.19 11.55 1.52
C ARG A 111 12.64 11.07 0.18
N VAL A 112 13.03 9.87 -0.28
CA VAL A 112 12.54 9.33 -1.55
C VAL A 112 11.04 8.99 -1.49
N ILE A 113 10.54 8.49 -0.36
CA ILE A 113 9.11 8.25 -0.15
C ILE A 113 8.34 9.57 -0.22
N SER A 114 8.78 10.58 0.53
CA SER A 114 8.15 11.90 0.56
C SER A 114 8.14 12.55 -0.83
N ALA A 115 9.25 12.49 -1.58
CA ALA A 115 9.35 13.05 -2.92
C ALA A 115 8.40 12.34 -3.89
N SER A 116 8.33 11.01 -3.84
CA SER A 116 7.42 10.22 -4.68
C SER A 116 5.97 10.63 -4.44
N ARG A 117 5.54 10.69 -3.17
CA ARG A 117 4.17 11.06 -2.80
C ARG A 117 3.85 12.50 -3.15
N ALA A 118 4.79 13.44 -2.94
CA ALA A 118 4.62 14.83 -3.33
C ALA A 118 4.42 15.00 -4.84
N ALA A 119 5.12 14.21 -5.65
CA ALA A 119 4.94 14.15 -7.10
C ALA A 119 3.71 13.33 -7.54
N ARG A 120 2.85 12.90 -6.60
CA ARG A 120 1.67 12.05 -6.84
C ARG A 120 2.00 10.67 -7.44
N LEU A 121 3.23 10.21 -7.27
CA LEU A 121 3.67 8.87 -7.64
C LEU A 121 3.31 7.86 -6.55
N ALA A 122 3.34 6.56 -6.91
CA ALA A 122 3.25 5.49 -5.92
C ALA A 122 4.43 5.56 -4.94
N SER A 123 4.25 5.04 -3.71
CA SER A 123 5.40 4.85 -2.83
C SER A 123 6.43 3.93 -3.52
N PRO A 124 7.73 4.23 -3.38
CA PRO A 124 8.77 3.40 -3.98
C PRO A 124 8.76 1.97 -3.40
N CYS A 125 9.48 1.08 -4.06
CA CYS A 125 9.88 -0.19 -3.47
C CYS A 125 11.20 -0.04 -2.73
N GLN A 126 11.34 -0.72 -1.59
CA GLN A 126 12.59 -0.82 -0.85
C GLN A 126 13.66 -1.49 -1.73
N SER A 127 14.92 -1.08 -1.52
CA SER A 127 16.07 -1.61 -2.26
C SER A 127 16.32 -3.09 -1.95
N VAL A 128 17.28 -3.66 -2.66
CA VAL A 128 17.64 -5.08 -2.56
C VAL A 128 18.16 -5.43 -1.16
N PHE A 129 18.04 -6.69 -0.76
CA PHE A 129 18.75 -7.24 0.40
C PHE A 129 19.86 -8.16 -0.12
N ALA A 130 21.11 -7.91 0.24
CA ALA A 130 22.25 -8.63 -0.34
C ALA A 130 22.47 -10.00 0.30
N GLU A 131 22.14 -10.14 1.58
CA GLU A 131 22.40 -11.32 2.41
C GLU A 131 21.31 -12.38 2.19
N VAL A 132 21.36 -13.06 1.04
CA VAL A 132 20.33 -14.04 0.62
C VAL A 132 20.12 -15.19 1.62
N ARG A 133 21.11 -15.50 2.45
CA ARG A 133 21.08 -16.61 3.42
C ARG A 133 20.57 -16.21 4.81
N GLU A 134 20.11 -14.98 4.98
CA GLU A 134 19.68 -14.42 6.27
C GLU A 134 18.17 -14.07 6.22
N PRO A 135 17.27 -15.07 6.25
CA PRO A 135 15.83 -14.86 6.08
C PRO A 135 15.20 -14.02 7.20
N ASP A 136 15.66 -14.17 8.44
CA ASP A 136 15.14 -13.40 9.58
C ASP A 136 15.55 -11.91 9.48
N SER A 137 16.79 -11.66 9.06
CA SER A 137 17.28 -10.31 8.78
C SER A 137 16.53 -9.66 7.61
N LEU A 138 16.23 -10.43 6.55
CA LEU A 138 15.39 -9.98 5.45
C LEU A 138 13.99 -9.58 5.96
N ARG A 139 13.36 -10.42 6.78
CA ARG A 139 12.03 -10.15 7.35
C ARG A 139 12.04 -8.85 8.15
N SER A 140 12.95 -8.72 9.11
CA SER A 140 13.09 -7.52 9.94
C SER A 140 13.30 -6.26 9.08
N SER A 141 14.14 -6.35 8.05
CA SER A 141 14.40 -5.25 7.11
C SER A 141 13.18 -4.88 6.28
N CYS A 142 12.39 -5.86 5.82
CA CYS A 142 11.13 -5.64 5.10
C CYS A 142 10.07 -5.00 6.01
N GLU A 143 9.94 -5.47 7.26
CA GLU A 143 8.99 -4.91 8.22
C GLU A 143 9.33 -3.45 8.56
N HIS A 144 10.63 -3.15 8.71
CA HIS A 144 11.11 -1.77 8.83
C HIS A 144 10.77 -0.94 7.61
N GLY A 145 11.04 -1.45 6.41
CA GLY A 145 10.68 -0.78 5.15
C GLY A 145 9.17 -0.52 5.03
N LYS A 146 8.32 -1.48 5.39
CA LYS A 146 6.86 -1.33 5.42
C LYS A 146 6.43 -0.22 6.38
N ARG A 147 7.02 -0.15 7.59
CA ARG A 147 6.77 0.92 8.57
C ARG A 147 7.17 2.31 8.07
N LEU A 148 8.27 2.42 7.31
CA LEU A 148 8.68 3.68 6.68
C LEU A 148 7.73 4.13 5.56
N GLY A 149 7.00 3.18 4.94
CA GLY A 149 6.00 3.47 3.91
C GLY A 149 6.37 2.99 2.50
N PHE A 150 7.36 2.11 2.36
CA PHE A 150 7.61 1.41 1.09
C PHE A 150 6.44 0.49 0.71
N LEU A 151 6.17 0.35 -0.59
CA LEU A 151 5.07 -0.48 -1.10
C LEU A 151 5.45 -1.96 -1.27
N GLY A 152 6.74 -2.24 -1.37
CA GLY A 152 7.29 -3.56 -1.67
C GLY A 152 8.79 -3.56 -1.53
N ARG A 153 9.45 -4.62 -1.99
CA ARG A 153 10.91 -4.75 -2.00
C ARG A 153 11.40 -5.38 -3.30
N MET A 154 12.56 -4.92 -3.77
CA MET A 154 13.28 -5.54 -4.87
C MET A 154 13.93 -6.86 -4.42
N ALA A 155 13.64 -7.96 -5.12
CA ALA A 155 14.26 -9.27 -4.88
C ALA A 155 15.41 -9.51 -5.87
N ILE A 156 16.53 -10.06 -5.38
CA ILE A 156 17.67 -10.50 -6.20
C ILE A 156 17.79 -12.03 -6.24
N HIS A 157 17.04 -12.73 -5.40
CA HIS A 157 17.02 -14.19 -5.35
C HIS A 157 15.61 -14.72 -5.10
N PRO A 158 15.16 -15.79 -5.79
CA PRO A 158 13.80 -16.33 -5.63
C PRO A 158 13.42 -16.69 -4.19
N ALA A 159 14.38 -17.13 -3.36
CA ALA A 159 14.14 -17.45 -1.94
C ALA A 159 13.69 -16.25 -1.09
N GLN A 160 13.87 -15.02 -1.57
CA GLN A 160 13.41 -13.82 -0.87
C GLN A 160 11.91 -13.57 -1.09
N LEU A 161 11.33 -14.09 -2.18
CA LEU A 161 9.96 -13.79 -2.58
C LEU A 161 8.91 -14.19 -1.54
N PRO A 162 8.96 -15.38 -0.90
CA PRO A 162 7.96 -15.75 0.11
C PRO A 162 7.90 -14.73 1.26
N ILE A 163 9.06 -14.33 1.80
CA ILE A 163 9.16 -13.37 2.92
C ILE A 163 8.72 -11.98 2.48
N ILE A 164 9.17 -11.51 1.31
CA ILE A 164 8.77 -10.20 0.78
C ILE A 164 7.24 -10.15 0.58
N HIS A 165 6.66 -11.20 -0.02
CA HIS A 165 5.22 -11.29 -0.21
C HIS A 165 4.47 -11.30 1.12
N GLU A 166 4.91 -12.11 2.09
CA GLU A 166 4.26 -12.20 3.39
C GLU A 166 4.22 -10.85 4.11
N VAL A 167 5.34 -10.11 4.13
CA VAL A 167 5.43 -8.83 4.84
C VAL A 167 4.62 -7.73 4.15
N TYR A 168 4.76 -7.58 2.84
CA TYR A 168 4.18 -6.44 2.11
C TYR A 168 2.73 -6.63 1.67
N ARG A 169 2.19 -7.85 1.68
CA ARG A 169 0.77 -8.09 1.43
C ARG A 169 -0.06 -7.59 2.62
N PRO A 170 -1.25 -7.01 2.37
CA PRO A 170 -2.22 -6.80 3.43
C PRO A 170 -2.59 -8.12 4.09
N SER A 171 -2.61 -8.15 5.43
CA SER A 171 -3.09 -9.30 6.18
C SER A 171 -4.62 -9.44 6.06
N PRO A 172 -5.20 -10.64 6.26
CA PRO A 172 -6.64 -10.81 6.32
C PRO A 172 -7.31 -9.89 7.36
N GLU A 173 -6.64 -9.62 8.48
CA GLU A 173 -7.11 -8.69 9.52
C GLU A 173 -7.09 -7.23 9.06
N GLU A 174 -6.03 -6.80 8.35
CA GLU A 174 -5.94 -5.47 7.76
C GLU A 174 -7.06 -5.26 6.72
N ILE A 175 -7.34 -6.29 5.90
CA ILE A 175 -8.43 -6.28 4.91
C ILE A 175 -9.79 -6.21 5.60
N ALA A 176 -10.05 -7.06 6.60
CA ALA A 176 -11.31 -7.08 7.34
C ALA A 176 -11.57 -5.72 8.02
N THR A 177 -10.56 -5.17 8.68
CA THR A 177 -10.62 -3.84 9.31
C THR A 177 -10.90 -2.74 8.27
N ALA A 178 -10.27 -2.81 7.10
CA ALA A 178 -10.51 -1.84 6.03
C ALA A 178 -11.94 -1.95 5.46
N ARG A 179 -12.48 -3.16 5.29
CA ARG A 179 -13.87 -3.39 4.88
C ARG A 179 -14.85 -2.83 5.91
N GLU A 180 -14.64 -3.08 7.21
CA GLU A 180 -15.47 -2.52 8.29
C GLU A 180 -15.49 -0.98 8.25
N ILE A 181 -14.33 -0.35 8.04
CA ILE A 181 -14.20 1.12 7.97
C ILE A 181 -14.94 1.68 6.76
N CYS A 182 -14.78 1.07 5.58
CA CYS A 182 -15.46 1.52 4.36
C CYS A 182 -16.98 1.32 4.46
N ALA A 183 -17.45 0.16 4.93
CA ALA A 183 -18.87 -0.11 5.10
C ALA A 183 -19.54 0.84 6.11
N ALA A 184 -18.86 1.17 7.21
CA ALA A 184 -19.36 2.16 8.16
C ALA A 184 -19.52 3.55 7.52
N ALA A 185 -18.61 3.93 6.63
CA ALA A 185 -18.67 5.21 5.92
C ALA A 185 -19.78 5.23 4.86
N ASP A 186 -19.99 4.13 4.13
CA ASP A 186 -21.03 4.04 3.09
C ASP A 186 -22.45 3.99 3.69
N ALA A 187 -22.60 3.45 4.90
CA ALA A 187 -23.89 3.38 5.61
C ALA A 187 -24.39 4.73 6.15
N GLN A 188 -23.51 5.73 6.29
CA GLN A 188 -23.90 7.08 6.72
C GLN A 188 -24.07 7.99 5.49
N ARG A 189 -25.33 8.33 5.17
CA ARG A 189 -25.65 9.30 4.10
C ARG A 189 -25.06 10.68 4.44
N GLU A 190 -24.69 11.39 3.37
CA GLU A 190 -23.92 12.64 3.30
C GLU A 190 -24.08 13.60 4.50
N ASP A 191 -22.94 14.23 4.86
CA ASP A 191 -22.77 15.42 5.70
C ASP A 191 -22.29 15.24 7.16
N THR A 192 -21.66 14.11 7.49
CA THR A 192 -20.88 13.97 8.74
C THR A 192 -19.39 13.80 8.47
N SER A 193 -18.58 14.74 8.97
CA SER A 193 -17.12 14.75 8.83
C SER A 193 -16.40 13.63 9.59
N VAL A 194 -17.13 12.89 10.44
CA VAL A 194 -16.63 11.77 11.21
C VAL A 194 -17.70 10.69 11.35
N VAL A 195 -17.36 9.48 10.93
CA VAL A 195 -18.21 8.29 11.04
C VAL A 195 -17.81 7.50 12.29
N VAL A 196 -18.74 6.82 12.95
CA VAL A 196 -18.41 5.94 14.08
C VAL A 196 -18.53 4.49 13.61
N SER A 197 -17.43 3.73 13.63
CA SER A 197 -17.45 2.31 13.25
C SER A 197 -18.25 1.46 14.26
N ALA A 198 -18.60 0.22 13.91
CA ALA A 198 -19.25 -0.73 14.81
C ALA A 198 -18.49 -0.93 16.14
N LYS A 199 -17.15 -0.73 16.13
CA LYS A 199 -16.27 -0.77 17.32
C LYS A 199 -16.12 0.59 18.01
N ARG A 200 -17.02 1.55 17.76
CA ARG A 200 -17.03 2.91 18.32
C ARG A 200 -15.77 3.75 18.03
N LYS A 201 -15.03 3.45 16.97
CA LYS A 201 -13.87 4.27 16.56
C LYS A 201 -14.32 5.39 15.63
N LEU A 202 -13.81 6.60 15.87
CA LEU A 202 -13.97 7.74 14.96
C LEU A 202 -13.21 7.44 13.65
N VAL A 203 -13.95 7.36 12.56
CA VAL A 203 -13.47 7.21 11.19
C VAL A 203 -13.47 8.60 10.56
N ALA A 204 -12.30 9.21 10.54
CA ALA A 204 -12.04 10.47 9.86
C ALA A 204 -11.59 10.23 8.40
N PRO A 205 -11.64 11.24 7.50
CA PRO A 205 -11.23 11.09 6.10
C PRO A 205 -9.85 10.44 5.88
N PRO A 206 -8.80 10.72 6.68
CA PRO A 206 -7.51 10.03 6.54
C PRO A 206 -7.57 8.52 6.86
N ILE A 207 -8.40 8.12 7.83
CA ILE A 207 -8.58 6.71 8.21
C ILE A 207 -9.31 5.97 7.08
N LEU A 208 -10.34 6.58 6.52
CA LEU A 208 -11.07 6.04 5.37
C LEU A 208 -10.18 5.94 4.13
N ALA A 209 -9.35 6.96 3.85
CA ALA A 209 -8.40 6.93 2.74
C ALA A 209 -7.38 5.78 2.89
N ASN A 210 -6.88 5.54 4.11
CA ASN A 210 -5.98 4.41 4.38
C ASN A 210 -6.70 3.06 4.17
N ALA A 211 -7.93 2.92 4.67
CA ALA A 211 -8.73 1.71 4.47
C ALA A 211 -8.97 1.42 2.97
N ARG A 212 -9.36 2.44 2.19
CA ARG A 212 -9.53 2.32 0.74
C ARG A 212 -8.24 1.86 0.05
N ARG A 213 -7.09 2.43 0.41
CA ARG A 213 -5.78 2.01 -0.12
C ARG A 213 -5.46 0.54 0.18
N VAL A 214 -5.79 0.04 1.38
CA VAL A 214 -5.62 -1.37 1.74
C VAL A 214 -6.49 -2.27 0.84
N LEU A 215 -7.75 -1.90 0.62
CA LEU A 215 -8.66 -2.66 -0.24
C LEU A 215 -8.27 -2.61 -1.72
N GLU A 216 -7.78 -1.47 -2.21
CA GLU A 216 -7.23 -1.33 -3.57
C GLU A 216 -6.04 -2.27 -3.77
N LEU A 217 -5.10 -2.31 -2.81
CA LEU A 217 -3.96 -3.21 -2.87
C LEU A 217 -4.39 -4.68 -2.80
N ALA A 218 -5.34 -5.02 -1.92
CA ALA A 218 -5.87 -6.38 -1.81
C ALA A 218 -6.55 -6.83 -3.12
N ARG A 219 -7.31 -5.93 -3.78
CA ARG A 219 -7.94 -6.19 -5.08
C ARG A 219 -6.90 -6.42 -6.18
N ALA A 220 -5.87 -5.56 -6.25
CA ALA A 220 -4.80 -5.68 -7.23
C ALA A 220 -3.97 -6.97 -7.08
N LEU A 221 -4.05 -7.61 -5.91
CA LEU A 221 -3.35 -8.85 -5.59
C LEU A 221 -4.27 -10.08 -5.57
N ASP A 222 -5.53 -9.94 -6.00
CA ASP A 222 -6.56 -10.98 -5.98
C ASP A 222 -6.74 -11.62 -4.59
N LEU A 223 -6.64 -10.80 -3.52
CA LEU A 223 -6.79 -11.23 -2.12
C LEU A 223 -8.20 -11.02 -1.56
N LEU A 224 -9.08 -10.39 -2.33
CA LEU A 224 -10.47 -10.22 -1.96
C LEU A 224 -11.26 -11.42 -2.46
N GLU A 225 -11.98 -12.10 -1.57
CA GLU A 225 -13.02 -13.02 -2.02
C GLU A 225 -14.03 -12.27 -2.89
N PRO A 226 -14.56 -12.90 -3.96
CA PRO A 226 -15.67 -12.33 -4.70
C PRO A 226 -16.80 -12.07 -3.70
N ASP A 227 -17.40 -10.88 -3.76
CA ASP A 227 -18.53 -10.55 -2.89
C ASP A 227 -19.60 -11.64 -3.13
N LEU A 228 -19.76 -12.55 -2.16
CA LEU A 228 -20.84 -13.52 -2.19
C LEU A 228 -22.13 -12.69 -2.17
N PRO A 229 -23.05 -12.87 -3.15
CA PRO A 229 -24.35 -12.22 -3.07
C PRO A 229 -24.93 -12.61 -1.73
N ASP A 230 -25.39 -11.60 -0.98
CA ASP A 230 -26.01 -11.74 0.34
C ASP A 230 -26.83 -13.02 0.35
N SER A 231 -26.28 -14.06 1.00
CA SER A 231 -26.99 -15.32 1.16
C SER A 231 -28.06 -14.99 2.17
N GLY A 232 -29.17 -14.44 1.66
CA GLY A 232 -30.26 -13.89 2.44
C GLY A 232 -30.50 -14.83 3.59
N GLN A 233 -30.17 -14.38 4.80
CA GLN A 233 -30.56 -15.12 5.98
C GLN A 233 -32.07 -15.28 5.87
N PRO A 234 -32.61 -16.51 5.90
CA PRO A 234 -34.05 -16.65 5.89
C PRO A 234 -34.57 -15.85 7.08
N GLU A 235 -35.53 -14.95 6.82
CA GLU A 235 -36.25 -14.25 7.87
C GLU A 235 -36.67 -15.26 8.93
N PRO A 236 -36.54 -14.97 10.24
CA PRO A 236 -36.95 -15.91 11.26
C PRO A 236 -38.44 -16.19 11.08
N GLU A 237 -38.78 -17.44 10.77
CA GLU A 237 -40.16 -17.93 10.69
C GLU A 237 -40.85 -17.67 12.04
N LEU A 238 -41.64 -16.60 12.10
CA LEU A 238 -42.60 -16.35 13.16
C LEU A 238 -43.82 -17.26 12.94
N THR A 239 -43.68 -18.56 13.14
CA THR A 239 -44.82 -19.49 13.27
C THR A 239 -44.65 -20.42 14.47
N GLY A 240 -44.44 -19.84 15.65
CA GLY A 240 -44.68 -20.53 16.92
C GLY A 240 -46.16 -20.44 17.29
N SER A 241 -46.98 -21.40 16.85
CA SER A 241 -48.31 -21.63 17.42
C SER A 241 -48.15 -22.19 18.83
N GLY A 242 -48.22 -21.32 19.84
CA GLY A 242 -48.04 -21.69 21.25
C GLY A 242 -48.53 -20.63 22.21
N LEU A 243 -49.67 -20.00 21.92
CA LEU A 243 -50.43 -19.23 22.89
C LEU A 243 -51.65 -20.06 23.29
N THR A 244 -51.50 -20.90 24.31
CA THR A 244 -52.63 -21.38 25.09
C THR A 244 -53.16 -20.22 25.93
N GLU A 245 -54.42 -19.87 25.72
CA GLU A 245 -55.15 -18.87 26.50
C GLU A 245 -55.15 -19.26 27.99
N PRO A 246 -55.06 -18.28 28.92
CA PRO A 246 -55.22 -18.56 30.34
C PRO A 246 -56.69 -18.87 30.65
N ASP A 247 -56.94 -20.06 31.17
CA ASP A 247 -58.22 -20.49 31.72
C ASP A 247 -58.57 -19.67 32.97
N LEU A 248 -59.60 -18.84 32.85
CA LEU A 248 -60.20 -18.06 33.92
C LEU A 248 -61.40 -18.82 34.46
N THR A 249 -61.18 -19.83 35.30
CA THR A 249 -62.24 -20.39 36.13
C THR A 249 -61.79 -20.65 37.57
N GLU A 250 -62.53 -19.98 38.46
CA GLU A 250 -62.72 -20.19 39.90
C GLU A 250 -61.79 -19.46 40.90
N PRO A 251 -62.36 -18.83 41.95
CA PRO A 251 -61.68 -17.93 42.88
C PRO A 251 -61.27 -18.67 44.16
N ASP A 252 -60.23 -18.18 44.85
CA ASP A 252 -60.18 -18.40 46.29
C ASP A 252 -59.67 -17.16 47.03
N LEU A 253 -60.41 -16.87 48.08
CA LEU A 253 -60.41 -15.71 48.93
C LEU A 253 -59.41 -15.95 50.06
N THR A 254 -58.49 -15.01 50.29
CA THR A 254 -58.02 -14.71 51.64
C THR A 254 -57.38 -13.31 51.62
N GLU A 255 -58.14 -12.34 52.12
CA GLU A 255 -57.61 -11.03 52.51
C GLU A 255 -56.87 -11.10 53.88
N PRO A 256 -56.48 -9.98 54.52
CA PRO A 256 -55.16 -9.38 54.37
C PRO A 256 -54.44 -9.31 55.72
N ASP A 257 -53.16 -8.94 55.75
CA ASP A 257 -52.59 -8.35 56.97
C ASP A 257 -51.88 -7.04 56.65
N LEU A 258 -52.43 -5.99 57.26
CA LEU A 258 -51.97 -4.62 57.29
C LEU A 258 -51.20 -4.43 58.58
N THR A 259 -49.88 -4.22 58.52
CA THR A 259 -49.06 -3.40 59.44
C THR A 259 -47.62 -3.41 58.92
N GLY A 260 -46.83 -2.34 58.84
CA GLY A 260 -47.00 -0.95 59.22
C GLY A 260 -45.71 -0.18 58.90
N THR A 261 -45.90 1.12 58.61
CA THR A 261 -45.06 2.28 58.93
C THR A 261 -43.64 2.46 58.38
N ALA A 262 -43.52 3.60 57.69
CA ALA A 262 -42.37 4.39 57.31
C ALA A 262 -41.36 4.72 58.44
N SER A 263 -40.08 4.80 58.06
CA SER A 263 -39.22 6.01 58.11
C SER A 263 -37.92 5.74 57.37
#